data_AF-A0A060C247-F1
#
_entry.id   AF-A0A060C247-F1
#
_cell.length_a   1.000
_cell.length_b   1.000
_cell.length_c   1.000
_cell.angle_alpha   90.00
_cell.angle_beta   90.00
_cell.angle_gamma   90.00
#
_symmetry.space_group_name_H-M   'P 1'
#
loop_
_entity.id
_entity.type
_entity.pdbx_description
1 polymer ?
#
loop_
_entity_poly.entity_id
_entity_poly.type
_entity_poly.pdbx_seq_one_letter_code
_entity_poly.pdbx_strand_id
1 'polypeptide(L)' 'FIYRFFIPDILGNTVDRVLYLDGDVVCNGDIQKLLNVDLKENIIAASEDLKSSEYGKRLNIQKYFNSGVLLIDIKNGIPI' A
#
# COMPACT_ATOMS: atom_id res chain seq x y z
N PHE A 1 4.52 -12.05 -3.17
CA PHE A 1 5.22 -11.02 -3.97
C PHE A 1 4.38 -10.44 -5.11
N ILE A 2 3.86 -11.21 -6.08
CA ILE A 2 3.20 -10.62 -7.25
C ILE A 2 1.72 -10.24 -7.06
N TYR A 3 1.01 -10.90 -6.13
CA TYR A 3 -0.44 -10.75 -5.97
C TYR A 3 -0.93 -9.32 -5.72
N ARG A 4 -0.10 -8.47 -5.10
CA ARG A 4 -0.46 -7.07 -4.84
C ARG A 4 -0.71 -6.24 -6.11
N PHE A 5 -0.11 -6.63 -7.24
CA PHE A 5 -0.33 -5.97 -8.53
C PHE A 5 -1.65 -6.39 -9.18
N PHE A 6 -2.15 -7.58 -8.87
CA PHE A 6 -3.42 -8.11 -9.40
C PHE A 6 -4.61 -7.80 -8.49
N ILE A 7 -4.41 -7.09 -7.38
CA ILE A 7 -5.51 -6.74 -6.46
C ILE A 7 -6.65 -6.01 -7.18
N PRO A 8 -6.40 -4.98 -8.02
CA PRO A 8 -7.47 -4.32 -8.77
C PRO A 8 -8.21 -5.28 -9.70
N ASP A 9 -7.48 -6.13 -10.44
CA ASP A 9 -8.08 -7.09 -11.38
C ASP A 9 -8.97 -8.12 -10.69
N ILE A 10 -8.55 -8.58 -9.50
CA ILE A 10 -9.25 -9.64 -8.76
C ILE A 10 -10.43 -9.07 -7.97
N LEU A 11 -10.29 -7.88 -7.38
CA LEU A 11 -11.20 -7.36 -6.36
C LEU A 11 -11.95 -6.09 -6.77
N GLY A 12 -11.59 -5.44 -7.88
CA GLY A 12 -12.13 -4.12 -8.26
C GLY A 12 -13.62 -4.06 -8.54
N ASN A 13 -14.26 -5.21 -8.83
CA ASN A 13 -15.71 -5.30 -8.97
C ASN A 13 -16.45 -5.56 -7.63
N THR A 14 -15.72 -5.74 -6.53
CA THR A 14 -16.29 -6.19 -5.24
C THR A 14 -16.02 -5.23 -4.08
N VAL A 15 -14.90 -4.49 -4.12
CA VAL A 15 -14.51 -3.59 -3.04
C VAL A 15 -13.84 -2.34 -3.62
N ASP A 16 -14.07 -1.20 -2.95
CA ASP A 16 -13.50 0.09 -3.35
C ASP A 16 -12.07 0.29 -2.83
N ARG A 17 -11.68 -0.45 -1.79
CA ARG A 17 -10.44 -0.26 -1.04
C ARG A 17 -9.95 -1.58 -0.47
N VAL A 18 -8.64 -1.78 -0.46
CA VAL A 18 -7.98 -2.96 0.11
C VAL A 18 -6.83 -2.55 1.02
N LEU A 19 -6.76 -3.15 2.20
CA LEU A 19 -5.57 -3.14 3.05
C LEU A 19 -4.78 -4.44 2.80
N TYR A 20 -3.64 -4.32 2.13
CA TYR A 20 -2.72 -5.41 1.88
C TYR A 20 -1.70 -5.53 3.01
N LEU A 21 -1.47 -6.76 3.49
CA LEU A 21 -0.43 -7.11 4.46
C LEU A 21 0.40 -8.27 3.90
N ASP A 22 1.72 -8.21 4.06
CA ASP A 22 2.57 -9.37 3.86
C ASP A 22 2.26 -10.45 4.91
N GLY A 23 2.47 -11.72 4.56
CA GLY A 23 2.08 -12.86 5.39
C GLY A 23 2.89 -13.01 6.69
N ASP A 24 3.97 -12.25 6.84
CA ASP A 24 4.81 -12.18 8.04
C ASP A 24 4.52 -10.95 8.93
N VAL A 25 3.50 -10.15 8.58
CA VAL A 25 3.09 -8.99 9.39
C VAL A 25 2.33 -9.47 10.63
N VAL A 26 2.78 -9.02 11.81
CA VAL A 26 2.06 -9.21 13.08
C VAL A 26 1.29 -7.94 13.43
N CYS A 27 -0.02 -8.06 13.63
CA CYS A 27 -0.88 -6.94 14.01
C CYS A 27 -1.07 -6.89 15.53
N ASN A 28 -0.39 -5.96 16.21
CA ASN A 28 -0.42 -5.83 17.67
C ASN A 28 -1.48 -4.81 18.17
N GLY A 29 -2.47 -4.46 17.35
CA GLY A 29 -3.50 -3.47 17.68
C GLY A 29 -4.65 -3.46 16.69
N ASP A 30 -5.58 -2.52 16.88
CA ASP A 30 -6.75 -2.39 16.01
C ASP A 30 -6.36 -1.93 14.59
N ILE A 31 -6.54 -2.85 13.65
CA ILE A 31 -6.23 -2.66 12.23
C ILE A 31 -7.21 -1.73 11.51
N GLN A 32 -8.42 -1.53 12.03
CA GLN A 32 -9.44 -0.69 11.40
C GLN A 32 -8.96 0.76 11.22
N LYS A 33 -8.07 1.21 12.11
CA LYS A 33 -7.42 2.53 12.01
C LYS A 33 -6.69 2.74 10.68
N LEU A 34 -6.09 1.68 10.12
CA LEU A 34 -5.40 1.74 8.84
C LEU A 34 -6.39 1.85 7.67
N LEU A 35 -7.53 1.17 7.73
CA LEU A 35 -8.56 1.23 6.70
C LEU A 35 -9.19 2.64 6.58
N ASN A 36 -9.21 3.37 7.69
CA ASN A 36 -9.81 4.71 7.79
C ASN A 36 -8.83 5.85 7.45
N VAL A 37 -7.60 5.56 7.01
CA VAL A 37 -6.67 6.60 6.55
C VAL A 37 -7.28 7.32 5.33
N ASP A 38 -7.26 8.65 5.38
CA ASP A 38 -7.67 9.50 4.26
C ASP A 38 -6.56 9.57 3.21
N LEU A 39 -6.85 9.01 2.04
CA LEU A 39 -5.92 8.97 0.91
C LEU A 39 -5.94 10.27 0.08
N LYS A 40 -6.95 11.14 0.27
CA LYS A 40 -7.20 12.30 -0.58
C LYS A 40 -7.28 11.87 -2.05
N GLU A 41 -6.42 12.43 -2.90
CA GLU A 41 -6.33 12.11 -4.34
C GLU A 41 -5.26 11.04 -4.64
N ASN A 42 -4.67 10.40 -3.63
CA ASN A 42 -3.65 9.38 -3.83
C ASN A 42 -4.28 7.98 -3.95
N ILE A 43 -3.65 7.13 -4.77
CA ILE A 43 -4.10 5.75 -4.98
C ILE A 43 -3.66 4.85 -3.82
N ILE A 44 -2.52 5.15 -3.18
CA ILE A 44 -1.91 4.28 -2.16
C ILE A 44 -1.44 5.10 -0.96
N ALA A 45 -1.64 4.58 0.25
CA ALA A 45 -0.84 4.93 1.42
C ALA A 45 0.12 3.79 1.77
N ALA A 46 1.38 4.15 2.03
CA ALA A 46 2.45 3.24 2.40
C ALA A 46 3.30 3.87 3.51
N SER A 47 3.98 3.04 4.30
CA SER A 47 4.93 3.50 5.29
C SER A 47 6.29 3.75 4.65
N GLU A 48 6.93 4.87 4.99
CA GLU A 48 8.31 5.12 4.58
C GLU A 48 9.24 4.04 5.19
N ASP A 49 10.17 3.53 4.38
CA ASP A 49 11.10 2.52 4.87
C ASP A 49 12.10 3.15 5.85
N LEU A 50 12.50 2.41 6.89
CA LEU A 50 13.48 2.87 7.87
C LEU A 50 14.81 3.28 7.22
N LYS A 51 15.16 2.67 6.08
CA LYS A 51 16.36 2.97 5.30
C LYS A 51 16.07 3.83 4.06
N SER A 52 14.96 4.57 4.06
CA SER A 52 14.53 5.40 2.92
C SER A 52 15.65 6.30 2.37
N SER A 53 16.45 6.93 3.24
CA SER A 53 17.57 7.77 2.78
C SER A 53 18.69 6.98 2.08
N GLU A 54 19.03 5.80 2.59
CA GLU A 54 20.06 4.94 2.00
C GLU A 54 19.61 4.41 0.64
N TYR A 55 18.40 3.86 0.57
CA TYR A 55 17.81 3.35 -0.66
C TYR A 55 17.52 4.47 -1.66
N GLY A 56 17.04 5.61 -1.19
CA GLY A 56 16.81 6.81 -2.00
C GLY A 56 18.08 7.26 -2.71
N LYS A 57 19.21 7.37 -1.98
CA LYS A 57 20.52 7.70 -2.58
C LYS A 57 20.96 6.65 -3.60
N ARG A 58 20.84 5.37 -3.27
CA ARG A 58 21.27 4.26 -4.14
C ARG A 58 20.46 4.19 -5.44
N LEU A 59 19.15 4.47 -5.36
CA LEU A 59 18.22 4.38 -6.48
C LEU A 59 17.97 5.72 -7.18
N ASN A 60 18.60 6.79 -6.69
CA ASN A 60 18.38 8.17 -7.15
C ASN A 60 16.90 8.60 -7.10
N ILE A 61 16.23 8.30 -5.99
CA ILE A 61 14.85 8.72 -5.70
C ILE A 61 14.81 9.43 -4.34
N GLN A 62 13.82 10.31 -4.15
CA GLN A 62 13.75 11.11 -2.93
C GLN A 62 13.30 10.32 -1.70
N LYS A 63 12.39 9.36 -1.88
CA LYS A 63 11.83 8.55 -0.80
C LYS A 63 11.64 7.11 -1.25
N TYR A 64 11.87 6.19 -0.33
CA TYR A 64 11.61 4.76 -0.54
C TYR A 64 10.66 4.28 0.55
N PHE A 65 9.67 3.49 0.17
CA PHE A 65 8.63 3.01 1.09
C PHE A 65 8.70 1.49 1.24
N ASN A 66 8.26 1.01 2.39
CA ASN A 66 8.05 -0.41 2.64
C ASN A 66 6.73 -0.85 1.98
N SER A 67 6.76 -1.98 1.27
CA SER A 67 5.60 -2.48 0.51
C SER A 67 4.88 -3.66 1.17
N GLY A 68 5.21 -3.98 2.43
CA GLY A 68 4.57 -5.05 3.19
C GLY A 68 3.26 -4.65 3.85
N VAL A 69 2.97 -3.35 3.94
CA VAL A 69 1.66 -2.82 4.37
C VAL A 69 1.26 -1.70 3.43
N LEU A 70 0.15 -1.89 2.73
CA LEU A 70 -0.35 -0.92 1.74
C LEU A 70 -1.86 -0.75 1.91
N LEU A 71 -2.33 0.49 2.00
CA LEU A 71 -3.74 0.80 1.78
C LEU A 71 -3.90 1.24 0.33
N ILE A 72 -4.75 0.56 -0.42
CA ILE A 72 -4.93 0.75 -1.86
C ILE A 72 -6.37 1.18 -2.11
N ASP A 73 -6.55 2.34 -2.73
CA ASP A 73 -7.81 2.77 -3.32
C ASP A 73 -7.95 2.14 -4.70
N ILE A 74 -8.90 1.22 -4.85
CA ILE A 74 -9.13 0.50 -6.11
C ILE A 74 -10.04 1.31 -7.03
N LYS A 75 -10.90 2.18 -6.49
CA LYS A 75 -11.79 3.04 -7.29
C LYS A 75 -11.01 4.16 -7.98
N ASN A 76 -10.10 4.79 -7.26
CA ASN A 76 -9.26 5.87 -7.77
C ASN A 76 -7.99 5.34 -8.44
N GLY A 77 -7.55 4.14 -8.07
CA GLY A 77 -6.55 3.37 -8.79
C GLY A 77 -7.15 2.73 -10.03
N ILE A 78 -7.50 3.53 -11.04
CA ILE A 78 -7.91 2.98 -12.33
C ILE A 78 -6.74 2.16 -12.90
N PRO A 79 -6.99 0.90 -13.29
CA PRO A 79 -6.76 0.53 -14.68
C PRO A 79 -7.93 -0.30 -15.22
N ILE A 80 -8.29 0.00 -16.47
CA ILE A 80 -9.04 -0.82 -17.47
C ILE A 80 -9.56 -2.19 -16.99
#